data_AF-A0AAV7YKY2-F1
#
_entry.id   AF-A0AAV7YKY2-F1
#
_cell.length_a   1.000
_cell.length_b   1.000
_cell.length_c   1.000
_cell.angle_alpha   90.00
_cell.angle_beta   90.00
_cell.angle_gamma   90.00
#
_symmetry.space_group_name_H-M   'P 1'
#
loop_
_entity.id
_entity.type
_entity.pdbx_description
1 polymer ?
#
loop_
_entity_poly.entity_id
_entity_poly.type
_entity_poly.pdbx_seq_one_letter_code
_entity_poly.pdbx_strand_id
1 'polypeptide(L)'
;MTTQNEFPELENLTEEEITKLLNDKDEFEEMFSNLNTVKNINSIKDQMMTMVADLLKINYSRKENFDEVKETHKLAKQRFLDLQQILQQKFLQQNQLLNQFDYTSLIDKIEQSKIESDEQADQLFQKVSQKEIDLDQFIKEFREIKEKSHLNESKIKCFQKNLQDKTMNSFN
;
A
#
# COMPACT_ATOMS: atom_id res chain seq x y z
N MET A 1 1.48 -78.48 2.11
CA MET A 1 1.59 -77.06 2.49
C MET A 1 3.06 -76.77 2.62
N THR A 2 3.66 -76.24 1.56
CA THR A 2 5.08 -75.89 1.49
C THR A 2 5.26 -74.60 2.28
N THR A 3 5.77 -74.70 3.51
CA THR A 3 6.36 -73.56 4.22
C THR A 3 7.63 -73.19 3.46
N GLN A 4 7.46 -72.30 2.49
CA GLN A 4 8.57 -71.67 1.79
C GLN A 4 9.38 -70.92 2.86
N ASN A 5 10.64 -71.31 3.05
CA ASN A 5 11.48 -70.87 4.15
C ASN A 5 11.45 -69.34 4.30
N GLU A 6 11.05 -68.86 5.47
CA GLU A 6 10.98 -67.43 5.78
C GLU A 6 12.38 -66.77 5.88
N PHE A 7 13.45 -67.59 5.89
CA PHE A 7 14.84 -67.15 6.04
C PHE A 7 15.79 -67.97 5.13
N PRO A 8 15.89 -67.64 3.82
CA PRO A 8 16.79 -68.32 2.88
C PRO A 8 18.28 -68.20 3.27
N GLU A 9 18.63 -67.23 4.11
CA GLU A 9 19.98 -67.02 4.63
C GLU A 9 20.40 -68.09 5.66
N LEU A 10 19.43 -68.81 6.23
CA LEU A 10 19.66 -69.90 7.18
C LEU A 10 19.72 -71.28 6.50
N GLU A 11 19.28 -71.40 5.24
CA GLU A 11 19.21 -72.67 4.51
C GLU A 11 20.58 -73.25 4.16
N ASN A 12 21.60 -72.41 4.05
CA ASN A 12 22.95 -72.80 3.63
C ASN A 12 23.91 -73.04 4.81
N LEU A 13 23.42 -72.95 6.05
CA LEU A 13 24.24 -73.10 7.27
C LEU A 13 24.16 -74.53 7.81
N THR A 14 25.28 -75.03 8.32
CA THR A 14 25.38 -76.34 8.96
C THR A 14 24.77 -76.31 10.38
N GLU A 15 24.41 -77.48 10.90
CA GLU A 15 23.82 -77.63 12.25
C GLU A 15 24.74 -77.10 13.36
N GLU A 16 26.05 -77.23 13.18
CA GLU A 16 27.07 -76.66 14.09
C GLU A 16 27.07 -75.12 14.04
N GLU A 17 26.99 -74.52 12.85
CA GLU A 17 26.95 -73.06 12.67
C GLU A 17 25.64 -72.46 13.21
N ILE A 18 24.51 -73.13 13.04
CA ILE A 18 23.21 -72.72 13.62
C ILE A 18 23.25 -72.81 15.15
N THR A 19 23.85 -73.88 15.69
CA THR A 19 24.00 -74.02 17.14
C THR A 19 24.93 -72.96 17.72
N LYS A 20 25.95 -72.56 16.96
CA LYS A 20 26.88 -71.48 17.33
C LYS A 20 26.20 -70.11 17.31
N LEU A 21 25.45 -69.81 16.24
CA LEU A 21 24.61 -68.61 16.12
C LEU A 21 23.55 -68.46 17.22
N LEU A 22 23.02 -69.58 17.73
CA LEU A 22 22.03 -69.55 18.82
C LEU A 22 22.67 -69.33 20.21
N ASN A 23 23.94 -69.71 20.38
CA ASN A 23 24.64 -69.67 21.66
C ASN A 23 25.59 -68.47 21.79
N ASP A 24 26.04 -67.90 20.68
CA ASP A 24 26.92 -66.73 20.62
C ASP A 24 26.15 -65.52 20.05
N LYS A 25 25.86 -64.57 20.95
CA LYS A 25 25.12 -63.36 20.63
C LYS A 25 25.90 -62.44 19.68
N ASP A 26 27.22 -62.39 19.81
CA ASP A 26 28.05 -61.50 18.99
C ASP A 26 28.11 -62.01 17.54
N GLU A 27 28.16 -63.33 17.37
CA GLU A 27 28.14 -63.99 16.06
C GLU A 27 26.76 -63.84 15.37
N PHE A 28 25.68 -63.89 16.15
CA PHE A 28 24.34 -63.57 15.65
C PHE A 28 24.21 -62.11 15.22
N GLU A 29 24.67 -61.17 16.03
CA GLU A 29 24.65 -59.74 15.69
C GLU A 29 25.51 -59.43 14.46
N GLU A 30 26.63 -60.13 14.27
CA GLU A 30 27.48 -60.03 13.09
C GLU A 30 26.76 -60.57 11.83
N MET A 31 26.14 -61.75 11.90
CA MET A 31 25.36 -62.31 10.79
C MET A 31 24.18 -61.39 10.44
N PHE A 32 23.44 -60.93 11.45
CA PHE A 32 22.29 -60.05 11.29
C PHE A 32 22.69 -58.70 10.66
N SER A 33 23.78 -58.10 11.13
CA SER A 33 24.34 -56.87 10.54
C SER A 33 24.85 -57.08 9.12
N ASN A 34 25.21 -58.31 8.77
CA ASN A 34 25.66 -58.67 7.44
C ASN A 34 24.54 -58.90 6.42
N LEU A 35 23.29 -59.04 6.87
CA LEU A 35 22.12 -59.17 5.99
C LEU A 35 22.00 -57.95 5.08
N ASN A 36 21.78 -58.19 3.79
CA ASN A 36 21.65 -57.14 2.78
C ASN A 36 20.54 -56.14 3.14
N THR A 37 19.43 -56.62 3.71
CA THR A 37 18.33 -55.78 4.18
C THR A 37 18.78 -54.81 5.27
N VAL A 38 19.56 -55.27 6.25
CA VAL A 38 20.05 -54.45 7.37
C VAL A 38 21.10 -53.44 6.87
N LYS A 39 22.02 -53.87 5.99
CA LYS A 39 22.98 -52.97 5.32
C LYS A 39 22.29 -51.88 4.49
N ASN A 40 21.24 -52.23 3.75
CA ASN A 40 20.47 -51.28 2.96
C ASN A 40 19.73 -50.27 3.85
N ILE A 41 19.09 -50.73 4.93
CA ILE A 41 18.42 -49.84 5.88
C ILE A 41 19.41 -48.89 6.55
N ASN A 42 20.58 -49.39 6.98
CA ASN A 42 21.63 -48.56 7.57
C ASN A 42 22.19 -47.54 6.58
N SER A 43 22.44 -47.95 5.32
CA SER A 43 22.87 -47.04 4.25
C SER A 43 21.84 -45.94 3.98
N ILE A 44 20.56 -46.27 3.90
CA ILE A 44 19.47 -45.28 3.73
C ILE A 44 19.42 -44.33 4.94
N LYS A 45 19.55 -44.87 6.16
CA LYS A 45 19.58 -44.06 7.38
C LYS A 45 20.76 -43.08 7.36
N ASP A 46 21.94 -43.52 6.99
CA ASP A 46 23.14 -42.67 6.95
C ASP A 46 23.03 -41.59 5.86
N GLN A 47 22.48 -41.94 4.68
CA GLN A 47 22.17 -40.97 3.63
C GLN A 47 21.13 -39.94 4.11
N MET A 48 20.08 -40.38 4.80
CA MET A 48 19.05 -39.50 5.34
C MET A 48 19.62 -38.57 6.41
N MET A 49 20.46 -39.07 7.31
CA MET A 49 21.14 -38.27 8.32
C MET A 49 22.05 -37.21 7.68
N THR A 50 22.79 -37.58 6.64
CA THR A 50 23.64 -36.65 5.88
C THR A 50 22.80 -35.57 5.21
N MET A 51 21.72 -35.96 4.51
CA MET A 51 20.82 -35.01 3.85
C MET A 51 20.16 -34.05 4.84
N VAL A 52 19.73 -34.54 6.00
CA VAL A 52 19.15 -33.70 7.07
C VAL A 52 20.20 -32.72 7.60
N ALA A 53 21.44 -33.17 7.83
CA ALA A 53 22.52 -32.30 8.28
C ALA A 53 22.83 -31.19 7.26
N ASP A 54 22.88 -31.51 5.97
CA ASP A 54 23.09 -30.55 4.90
C ASP A 54 21.95 -29.54 4.78
N LEU A 55 20.70 -30.02 4.87
CA LEU A 55 19.52 -29.15 4.86
C LEU A 55 19.50 -28.21 6.06
N LEU A 56 19.84 -28.70 7.25
CA LEU A 56 19.95 -27.86 8.45
C LEU A 56 21.01 -26.78 8.24
N LYS A 57 22.20 -27.13 7.75
CA LYS A 57 23.28 -26.16 7.49
C LYS A 57 22.84 -25.08 6.50
N ILE A 58 22.21 -25.47 5.38
CA ILE A 58 21.69 -24.54 4.38
C ILE A 58 20.60 -23.65 5.00
N ASN A 59 19.65 -24.23 5.72
CA ASN A 59 18.55 -23.48 6.33
C ASN A 59 19.06 -22.48 7.38
N TYR A 60 20.02 -22.87 8.22
CA TYR A 60 20.64 -21.96 9.17
C TYR A 60 21.36 -20.81 8.47
N SER A 61 22.13 -21.08 7.41
CA SER A 61 22.81 -20.02 6.64
C SER A 61 21.85 -19.05 5.94
N ARG A 62 20.67 -19.52 5.54
CA ARG A 62 19.64 -18.70 4.88
C ARG A 62 18.77 -17.94 5.86
N LYS A 63 18.61 -18.43 7.08
CA LYS A 63 17.74 -17.83 8.09
C LYS A 63 18.16 -16.41 8.45
N GLU A 64 19.46 -16.20 8.65
CA GLU A 64 20.02 -14.87 8.94
C GLU A 64 19.70 -13.87 7.81
N ASN A 65 20.02 -14.25 6.56
CA ASN A 65 19.68 -13.45 5.38
C ASN A 65 18.16 -13.19 5.26
N PHE A 66 17.33 -14.17 5.59
CA PHE A 66 15.87 -14.02 5.54
C PHE A 66 15.36 -13.02 6.59
N ASP A 67 15.88 -13.08 7.81
CA ASP A 67 15.50 -12.16 8.89
C ASP A 67 15.93 -10.72 8.57
N GLU A 68 17.12 -10.53 7.98
CA GLU A 68 17.57 -9.22 7.48
C GLU A 68 16.67 -8.67 6.36
N VAL A 69 16.36 -9.50 5.34
CA VAL A 69 15.45 -9.11 4.25
C VAL A 69 14.07 -8.78 4.78
N LYS A 70 13.59 -9.50 5.79
CA LYS A 70 12.29 -9.26 6.42
C LYS A 70 12.26 -7.92 7.16
N GLU A 71 13.30 -7.59 7.94
CA GLU A 71 13.36 -6.29 8.62
C GLU A 71 13.54 -5.13 7.63
N THR A 72 14.38 -5.28 6.61
CA THR A 72 14.50 -4.25 5.56
C THR A 72 13.19 -4.02 4.81
N HIS A 73 12.47 -5.10 4.48
CA HIS A 73 11.14 -5.00 3.86
C HIS A 73 10.13 -4.29 4.78
N LYS A 74 10.11 -4.62 6.06
CA LYS A 74 9.24 -3.98 7.06
C LYS A 74 9.51 -2.47 7.16
N LEU A 75 10.78 -2.07 7.23
CA LEU A 75 11.18 -0.66 7.24
C LEU A 75 10.78 0.06 5.95
N ALA A 76 11.01 -0.56 4.79
CA ALA A 76 10.62 0.00 3.50
C ALA A 76 9.09 0.17 3.39
N LYS A 77 8.32 -0.82 3.86
CA LYS A 77 6.86 -0.75 3.90
C LYS A 77 6.37 0.36 4.81
N GLN A 78 6.95 0.52 5.99
CA GLN A 78 6.59 1.61 6.90
C GLN A 78 6.85 2.98 6.25
N ARG A 79 8.04 3.16 5.67
CA ARG A 79 8.38 4.40 4.95
C ARG A 79 7.43 4.68 3.78
N PHE A 80 7.02 3.65 3.04
CA PHE A 80 6.05 3.80 1.97
C PHE A 80 4.70 4.32 2.49
N LEU A 81 4.20 3.76 3.59
CA LEU A 81 2.95 4.20 4.21
C LEU A 81 3.04 5.65 4.70
N ASP A 82 4.15 6.04 5.32
CA ASP A 82 4.38 7.41 5.77
C ASP A 82 4.39 8.39 4.59
N LEU A 83 5.10 8.05 3.50
CA LEU A 83 5.12 8.86 2.28
C LEU A 83 3.75 8.94 1.61
N GLN A 84 2.98 7.85 1.61
CA GLN A 84 1.62 7.82 1.07
C GLN A 84 0.70 8.77 1.85
N GLN A 85 0.79 8.80 3.18
CA GLN A 85 0.03 9.73 4.01
C GLN A 85 0.40 11.18 3.72
N ILE A 86 1.70 11.49 3.61
CA ILE A 86 2.17 12.83 3.26
C ILE A 86 1.64 13.25 1.89
N LEU A 87 1.69 12.35 0.91
CA LEU A 87 1.18 12.61 -0.43
C LEU A 87 -0.33 12.91 -0.41
N GLN A 88 -1.11 12.12 0.33
CA GLN A 88 -2.55 12.34 0.48
C GLN A 88 -2.84 13.70 1.12
N GLN A 89 -2.11 14.07 2.17
CA GLN A 89 -2.24 15.39 2.81
C GLN A 89 -1.91 16.52 1.83
N LYS A 90 -0.84 16.37 1.04
CA LYS A 90 -0.46 17.35 0.02
C LYS A 90 -1.51 17.48 -1.08
N PHE A 91 -2.10 16.37 -1.51
CA PHE A 91 -3.19 16.37 -2.48
C PHE A 91 -4.44 17.07 -1.93
N LEU A 92 -4.79 16.83 -0.66
CA LEU A 92 -5.90 17.54 -0.01
C LEU A 92 -5.64 19.06 0.08
N GLN A 93 -4.45 19.47 0.51
CA GLN A 93 -4.05 20.88 0.55
C GLN A 93 -4.11 21.52 -0.84
N GLN A 94 -3.60 20.82 -1.85
CA GLN A 94 -3.65 21.28 -3.24
C GLN A 94 -5.09 21.48 -3.71
N ASN A 95 -5.97 20.50 -3.50
CA ASN A 95 -7.38 20.62 -3.91
C ASN A 95 -8.11 21.73 -3.16
N GLN A 96 -7.83 21.92 -1.86
CA GLN A 96 -8.41 23.04 -1.11
C GLN A 96 -8.01 24.40 -1.70
N LEU A 97 -6.72 24.58 -2.03
CA LEU A 97 -6.25 25.79 -2.68
C LEU A 97 -6.86 25.93 -4.08
N LEU A 98 -6.85 24.85 -4.87
CA LEU A 98 -7.40 24.85 -6.22
C LEU A 98 -8.88 25.23 -6.21
N ASN A 99 -9.67 24.70 -5.27
CA ASN A 99 -11.08 25.03 -5.12
C ASN A 99 -11.29 26.52 -4.76
N GLN A 100 -10.42 27.12 -3.94
CA GLN A 100 -10.51 28.56 -3.62
C GLN A 100 -10.26 29.47 -4.83
N PHE A 101 -9.48 28.97 -5.79
CA PHE A 101 -9.16 29.63 -7.05
C PHE A 101 -9.88 28.98 -8.24
N ASP A 102 -10.86 28.12 -7.98
CA ASP A 102 -11.65 27.55 -9.05
C ASP A 102 -12.48 28.67 -9.67
N TYR A 103 -12.72 28.52 -10.96
CA TYR A 103 -13.36 29.54 -11.77
C TYR A 103 -14.74 29.92 -11.22
N THR A 104 -15.49 28.91 -10.80
CA THR A 104 -16.80 29.06 -10.19
C THR A 104 -16.70 29.85 -8.89
N SER A 105 -15.79 29.44 -7.99
CA SER A 105 -15.58 30.14 -6.72
C SER A 105 -15.06 31.57 -6.86
N LEU A 106 -14.32 31.88 -7.93
CA LEU A 106 -13.91 33.25 -8.26
C LEU A 106 -15.08 34.09 -8.78
N ILE A 107 -15.94 33.53 -9.63
CA ILE A 107 -17.17 34.19 -10.08
C ILE A 107 -18.09 34.47 -8.89
N ASP A 108 -18.32 33.48 -8.03
CA ASP A 108 -19.18 33.61 -6.83
C ASP A 108 -18.70 34.75 -5.93
N LYS A 109 -17.38 34.89 -5.71
CA LYS A 109 -16.80 36.00 -4.95
C LYS A 109 -17.04 37.36 -5.60
N ILE A 110 -16.95 37.46 -6.93
CA ILE A 110 -17.20 38.71 -7.65
C ILE A 110 -18.70 39.04 -7.63
N GLU A 111 -19.58 38.04 -7.74
CA GLU A 111 -21.02 38.19 -7.59
C GLU A 111 -21.40 38.66 -6.19
N GLN A 112 -20.81 38.08 -5.15
CA GLN A 112 -20.99 38.53 -3.77
C GLN A 112 -20.52 39.98 -3.59
N SER A 113 -19.35 40.35 -4.12
CA SER A 113 -18.88 41.75 -4.07
C SER A 113 -19.82 42.72 -4.80
N LYS A 114 -20.52 42.26 -5.84
CA LYS A 114 -21.56 43.05 -6.51
C LYS A 114 -22.77 43.25 -5.60
N ILE A 115 -23.27 42.18 -4.98
CA ILE A 115 -24.39 42.25 -4.03
C ILE A 115 -24.07 43.22 -2.89
N GLU A 116 -22.87 43.11 -2.29
CA GLU A 116 -22.41 44.03 -1.24
C GLU A 116 -22.35 45.49 -1.73
N SER A 117 -21.99 45.72 -2.99
CA SER A 117 -21.96 47.08 -3.55
C SER A 117 -23.38 47.64 -3.74
N ASP A 118 -24.34 46.80 -4.12
CA ASP A 118 -25.75 47.22 -4.22
C ASP A 118 -26.36 47.48 -2.83
N GLU A 119 -26.04 46.65 -1.82
CA GLU A 119 -26.43 46.92 -0.43
C GLU A 119 -25.82 48.22 0.12
N GLN A 120 -24.55 48.51 -0.21
CA GLN A 120 -23.90 49.78 0.14
C GLN A 120 -24.60 50.97 -0.51
N ALA A 121 -25.06 50.84 -1.76
CA ALA A 121 -25.82 51.88 -2.43
C ALA A 121 -27.16 52.13 -1.72
N ASP A 122 -27.86 51.09 -1.29
CA ASP A 122 -29.12 51.22 -0.54
C ASP A 122 -28.93 51.88 0.82
N GLN A 123 -27.86 51.54 1.54
CA GLN A 123 -27.49 52.22 2.78
C GLN A 123 -27.18 53.69 2.54
N LEU A 124 -26.48 54.01 1.44
CA LEU A 124 -26.15 55.39 1.08
C LEU A 124 -27.43 56.20 0.78
N PHE A 125 -28.42 55.61 0.08
CA PHE A 125 -29.73 56.24 -0.13
C PHE A 125 -30.47 56.53 1.18
N GLN A 126 -30.40 55.63 2.16
CA GLN A 126 -31.00 55.83 3.47
C GLN A 126 -30.36 57.02 4.20
N LYS A 127 -29.02 57.13 4.17
CA LYS A 127 -28.29 58.24 4.79
C LYS A 127 -28.67 59.61 4.21
N VAL A 128 -28.83 59.72 2.89
CA VAL A 128 -29.34 60.96 2.26
C VAL A 128 -30.76 61.27 2.69
N SER A 129 -31.62 60.25 2.73
CA SER A 129 -33.03 60.41 3.09
C SER A 129 -33.18 60.90 4.53
N GLN A 130 -32.28 60.47 5.41
CA GLN A 130 -32.16 60.92 6.79
C GLN A 130 -31.41 62.26 6.94
N LYS A 131 -30.92 62.84 5.83
CA LYS A 131 -30.10 64.06 5.76
C LYS A 131 -28.79 63.97 6.57
N GLU A 132 -28.25 62.77 6.74
CA GLU A 132 -26.96 62.54 7.39
C GLU A 132 -25.77 62.94 6.51
N ILE A 133 -25.97 62.93 5.19
CA ILE A 133 -25.00 63.35 4.19
C ILE A 133 -25.65 64.33 3.21
N ASP A 134 -24.85 65.22 2.62
CA ASP A 134 -25.32 66.15 1.59
C ASP A 134 -25.44 65.49 0.20
N LEU A 135 -26.07 66.20 -0.73
CA LEU A 135 -26.33 65.69 -2.07
C LEU A 135 -25.04 65.51 -2.88
N ASP A 136 -24.04 66.37 -2.68
CA ASP A 136 -22.79 66.35 -3.45
C ASP A 136 -21.91 65.16 -3.02
N GLN A 137 -21.85 64.90 -1.72
CA GLN A 137 -21.21 63.74 -1.12
C GLN A 137 -21.92 62.45 -1.55
N PHE A 138 -23.26 62.43 -1.56
CA PHE A 138 -24.02 61.31 -2.09
C PHE A 138 -23.66 61.00 -3.54
N ILE A 139 -23.68 61.99 -4.43
CA ILE A 139 -23.41 61.79 -5.86
C ILE A 139 -22.01 61.21 -6.06
N LYS A 140 -21.03 61.69 -5.28
CA LYS A 140 -19.66 61.20 -5.35
C LYS A 140 -19.55 59.73 -4.91
N GLU A 141 -20.04 59.40 -3.71
CA GLU A 141 -19.95 58.04 -3.16
C GLU A 141 -20.80 57.05 -3.97
N PHE A 142 -21.99 57.46 -4.42
CA PHE A 142 -22.87 56.63 -5.23
C PHE A 142 -22.25 56.30 -6.59
N ARG A 143 -21.58 57.27 -7.23
CA ARG A 143 -20.86 57.04 -8.49
C ARG A 143 -19.77 55.98 -8.31
N GLU A 144 -18.96 56.09 -7.25
CA GLU A 144 -17.87 55.13 -6.97
C GLU A 144 -18.43 53.71 -6.77
N ILE A 145 -19.53 53.58 -6.02
CA ILE A 145 -20.20 52.29 -5.81
C ILE A 145 -20.73 51.70 -7.12
N LYS A 146 -21.40 52.51 -7.96
CA LYS A 146 -21.95 52.03 -9.23
C LYS A 146 -20.87 51.72 -10.26
N GLU A 147 -19.79 52.47 -10.29
CA GLU A 147 -18.61 52.14 -11.12
C GLU A 147 -18.06 50.75 -10.76
N LYS A 148 -17.89 50.47 -9.46
CA LYS A 148 -17.44 49.16 -8.97
C LYS A 148 -18.43 48.03 -9.33
N SER A 149 -19.73 48.26 -9.15
CA SER A 149 -20.77 47.27 -9.47
C SER A 149 -20.78 46.92 -10.97
N HIS A 150 -20.75 47.92 -11.86
CA HIS A 150 -20.72 47.71 -13.31
C HIS A 150 -19.41 47.08 -13.80
N LEU A 151 -18.27 47.43 -13.18
CA LEU A 151 -17.00 46.79 -13.47
C LEU A 151 -17.04 45.30 -13.11
N ASN A 152 -17.58 44.96 -11.94
CA ASN A 152 -17.75 43.56 -11.52
C ASN A 152 -18.68 42.79 -12.46
N GLU A 153 -19.79 43.39 -12.88
CA GLU A 153 -20.70 42.79 -13.84
C GLU A 153 -20.04 42.52 -15.20
N SER A 154 -19.21 43.47 -15.67
CA SER A 154 -18.46 43.32 -16.92
C SER A 154 -17.42 42.20 -16.83
N LYS A 155 -16.73 42.10 -15.68
CA LYS A 155 -15.79 41.01 -15.39
C LYS A 155 -16.48 39.66 -15.41
N ILE A 156 -17.62 39.51 -14.70
CA ILE A 156 -18.39 38.25 -14.66
C ILE A 156 -18.79 37.82 -16.08
N LYS A 157 -19.34 38.73 -16.89
CA LYS A 157 -19.72 38.42 -18.29
C LYS A 157 -18.53 37.96 -19.13
N CYS A 158 -17.38 38.64 -18.98
CA CYS A 158 -16.15 38.27 -19.68
C CYS A 158 -15.66 36.88 -19.25
N PHE A 159 -15.72 36.58 -17.94
CA PHE A 159 -15.39 35.27 -17.43
C PHE A 159 -16.39 34.20 -17.96
N GLN A 160 -17.69 34.38 -17.83
CA GLN A 160 -18.67 33.39 -18.31
C GLN A 160 -18.49 33.06 -19.80
N LYS A 161 -18.22 34.06 -20.65
CA LYS A 161 -17.91 33.87 -22.07
C LYS A 161 -16.66 33.00 -22.29
N ASN A 162 -15.55 33.32 -21.62
CA ASN A 162 -14.32 32.53 -21.73
C ASN A 162 -14.50 31.07 -21.29
N LEU A 163 -15.40 30.80 -20.33
CA LEU A 163 -15.71 29.44 -19.90
C LEU A 163 -16.48 28.67 -21.00
N GLN A 164 -17.48 29.32 -21.60
CA GLN A 164 -18.26 28.75 -22.70
C GLN A 164 -17.37 28.43 -23.91
N ASP A 165 -16.48 29.36 -24.29
CA ASP A 165 -15.54 29.19 -25.39
C ASP A 165 -14.56 28.02 -25.15
N LYS A 166 -14.09 27.83 -23.92
CA LYS A 166 -13.25 26.66 -23.57
C LYS A 166 -14.01 25.35 -23.62
N THR A 167 -15.26 25.31 -23.15
CA THR A 167 -16.09 24.09 -23.22
C THR A 167 -16.43 23.70 -24.64
N MET A 168 -16.67 24.65 -25.56
CA MET A 168 -16.92 24.33 -26.97
C MET A 168 -15.67 23.80 -27.68
N ASN A 169 -14.48 24.28 -27.33
CA ASN A 169 -13.23 23.84 -27.95
C ASN A 169 -12.72 22.48 -27.45
N SER A 170 -13.21 21.94 -26.32
CA SER A 170 -12.84 20.60 -25.83
C SER A 170 -13.67 19.46 -26.44
N PHE A 171 -14.68 19.77 -27.25
CA PHE A 171 -15.54 18.79 -27.94
C PHE A 171 -15.22 18.63 -29.45
N ASN A 172 -14.13 19.24 -29.94
CA ASN A 172 -13.57 19.04 -31.28
C ASN A 172 -12.17 18.44 -31.21
#